data_AF-A0A0M4QKT5-F1
#
_entry.id   AF-A0A0M4QKT5-F1
#
_cell.length_a   1.000
_cell.length_b   1.000
_cell.length_c   1.000
_cell.angle_alpha   90.00
_cell.angle_beta   90.00
_cell.angle_gamma   90.00
#
_symmetry.space_group_name_H-M   'P 1'
#
loop_
_entity.id
_entity.type
_entity.pdbx_description
1 polymer ?
#
loop_
_entity_poly.entity_id
_entity_poly.type
_entity_poly.pdbx_seq_one_letter_code
_entity_poly.pdbx_strand_id
1 'polypeptide(L)'
;MDIAPTLLGILGFGGQVPEHMQGKDVSASLLSHTHPTAAALTPPLTTPHTLYFYYPRNADDVSIRGLRTAIGKFVASFHPVHGLSTSLYDLANAPFEQSNITDATRISHHAAGLRTALADAKQRWAGESALATLIGAP
;
A
#
# COMPACT_ATOMS: atom_id res chain seq x y z
N MET A 1 -7.22 7.13 1.54
CA MET A 1 -7.44 8.55 1.91
C MET A 1 -8.35 9.27 0.91
N ASP A 2 -8.94 8.51 -0.02
CA ASP A 2 -9.54 9.05 -1.24
C ASP A 2 -11.00 9.45 -1.08
N ILE A 3 -11.64 9.05 0.03
CA ILE A 3 -13.06 9.30 0.29
C ILE A 3 -13.38 10.80 0.26
N ALA A 4 -12.66 11.62 1.05
CA ALA A 4 -12.93 13.05 1.14
C ALA A 4 -12.78 13.80 -0.21
N PRO A 5 -11.65 13.70 -0.94
CA PRO A 5 -11.51 14.35 -2.24
C PRO A 5 -12.50 13.78 -3.28
N THR A 6 -12.84 12.50 -3.20
CA THR A 6 -13.86 11.89 -4.07
C THR A 6 -15.26 12.42 -3.80
N LEU A 7 -15.65 12.61 -2.53
CA LEU A 7 -16.94 13.21 -2.17
C LEU A 7 -17.02 14.66 -2.68
N LEU A 8 -15.93 15.44 -2.55
CA LEU A 8 -15.86 16.78 -3.13
C LEU A 8 -16.05 16.73 -4.65
N GLY A 9 -15.38 15.80 -5.35
CA GLY A 9 -15.58 15.57 -6.78
C GLY A 9 -17.03 15.28 -7.16
N ILE A 10 -17.68 14.33 -6.46
CA ILE A 10 -19.09 13.97 -6.68
C ILE A 10 -20.02 15.17 -6.48
N LEU A 11 -19.74 16.02 -5.51
CA LEU A 11 -20.53 17.23 -5.22
C LEU A 11 -20.23 18.41 -6.16
N GLY A 12 -19.35 18.24 -7.16
CA GLY A 12 -18.97 19.30 -8.11
C GLY A 12 -17.87 20.25 -7.60
N PHE A 13 -17.22 19.91 -6.48
CA PHE A 13 -16.15 20.66 -5.85
C PHE A 13 -14.75 20.06 -6.10
N GLY A 14 -14.57 19.21 -7.12
CA GLY A 14 -13.28 18.55 -7.41
C GLY A 14 -12.13 19.54 -7.65
N GLY A 15 -12.40 20.69 -8.26
CA GLY A 15 -11.42 21.78 -8.43
C GLY A 15 -11.06 22.54 -7.14
N GLN A 16 -11.70 22.22 -6.02
CA GLN A 16 -11.50 22.85 -4.71
C GLN A 16 -10.90 21.87 -3.68
N VAL A 17 -10.45 20.69 -4.12
CA VAL A 17 -9.73 19.74 -3.24
C VAL A 17 -8.46 20.44 -2.74
N PRO A 18 -8.27 20.61 -1.41
CA PRO A 18 -7.08 21.26 -0.89
C PRO A 18 -5.81 20.49 -1.25
N GLU A 19 -4.75 21.22 -1.63
CA GLU A 19 -3.45 20.62 -2.04
C GLU A 19 -2.80 19.73 -0.98
N HIS A 20 -3.15 19.92 0.30
CA HIS A 20 -2.63 19.12 1.40
C HIS A 20 -3.40 17.80 1.60
N MET A 21 -4.53 17.57 0.91
CA MET A 21 -5.19 16.27 0.91
C MET A 21 -4.35 15.28 0.10
N GLN A 22 -3.93 14.19 0.75
CA GLN A 22 -3.10 13.16 0.12
C GLN A 22 -3.91 12.18 -0.75
N GLY A 23 -5.23 12.13 -0.56
CA GLY A 23 -6.10 11.26 -1.35
C GLY A 23 -6.34 11.78 -2.76
N LYS A 24 -6.74 10.89 -3.66
CA LYS A 24 -7.11 11.22 -5.03
C LYS A 24 -8.63 11.29 -5.18
N ASP A 25 -9.11 12.27 -5.94
CA ASP A 25 -10.49 12.27 -6.41
C ASP A 25 -10.66 11.17 -7.48
N VAL A 26 -11.50 10.17 -7.19
CA VAL A 26 -11.87 9.09 -8.13
C VAL A 26 -13.33 9.17 -8.58
N SER A 27 -14.01 10.30 -8.36
CA SER A 27 -15.42 10.52 -8.68
C SER A 27 -15.74 10.29 -10.16
N ALA A 28 -14.84 10.67 -11.07
CA ALA A 28 -15.00 10.44 -12.50
C ALA A 28 -15.20 8.94 -12.83
N SER A 29 -14.46 8.05 -12.15
CA SER A 29 -14.60 6.59 -12.33
C SER A 29 -15.90 6.04 -11.75
N LEU A 30 -16.49 6.72 -10.75
CA LEU A 30 -17.76 6.32 -10.14
C LEU A 30 -18.98 6.83 -10.94
N LEU A 31 -18.85 7.97 -11.61
CA LEU A 31 -19.93 8.61 -12.36
C LEU A 31 -19.99 8.16 -13.84
N SER A 32 -18.90 7.60 -14.36
CA SER A 32 -18.87 7.04 -15.72
C SER A 32 -19.76 5.78 -15.77
N HIS A 33 -20.91 5.87 -16.44
CA HIS A 33 -21.84 4.74 -16.63
C HIS A 33 -21.32 3.70 -17.65
N THR A 34 -20.19 4.00 -18.29
CA THR A 34 -19.48 3.03 -19.11
C THR A 34 -18.77 2.04 -18.19
N HIS A 35 -19.38 0.87 -18.05
CA HIS A 35 -18.61 -0.34 -17.77
C HIS A 35 -17.36 -0.27 -18.65
N PRO A 36 -16.13 -0.35 -18.10
CA PRO A 36 -14.96 -0.47 -18.94
C PRO A 36 -15.11 -1.80 -19.67
N THR A 37 -15.56 -1.74 -20.92
CA THR A 37 -15.19 -2.73 -21.93
C THR A 37 -13.68 -2.84 -21.81
N ALA A 38 -13.19 -4.06 -21.65
CA ALA A 38 -11.78 -4.38 -21.41
C ALA A 38 -10.91 -3.81 -22.55
N ALA A 39 -10.61 -2.51 -22.47
CA ALA A 39 -9.61 -1.86 -23.26
C ALA A 39 -8.27 -2.34 -22.72
N ALA A 40 -7.38 -2.69 -23.65
CA ALA A 40 -6.07 -3.26 -23.37
C ALA A 40 -5.42 -2.50 -22.21
N LEU A 41 -5.00 -3.27 -21.20
CA LEU A 41 -4.15 -2.81 -20.12
C LEU A 41 -2.85 -2.30 -20.75
N THR A 42 -2.80 -1.02 -21.12
CA THR A 42 -1.55 -0.28 -21.04
C THR A 42 -1.45 0.08 -19.56
N PRO A 43 -0.75 -0.71 -18.73
CA PRO A 43 -0.80 -0.50 -17.30
C PRO A 43 -0.22 0.89 -17.01
N PRO A 44 -0.86 1.73 -16.18
CA PRO A 44 -0.15 2.84 -15.58
C PRO A 44 1.08 2.27 -14.84
N LEU A 45 2.14 3.07 -14.79
CA LEU A 45 3.50 2.72 -14.33
C LEU A 45 3.62 2.12 -12.92
N THR A 46 2.53 1.90 -12.17
CA THR A 46 2.50 1.14 -10.92
C THR A 46 1.16 0.41 -10.77
N THR A 47 1.18 -0.84 -10.31
CA THR A 47 -0.03 -1.59 -9.95
C THR A 47 -0.77 -0.85 -8.82
N PRO A 48 -2.10 -0.62 -8.94
CA PRO A 48 -2.87 0.02 -7.87
C PRO A 48 -2.65 -0.69 -6.53
N HIS A 49 -2.41 0.10 -5.50
CA HIS A 49 -2.10 -0.39 -4.17
C HIS A 49 -2.68 0.51 -3.08
N THR A 50 -2.72 0.00 -1.85
CA THR A 50 -3.15 0.73 -0.66
C THR A 50 -2.21 0.40 0.49
N LEU A 51 -1.87 1.44 1.27
CA LEU A 51 -1.07 1.28 2.47
C LEU A 51 -1.92 0.84 3.66
N TYR A 52 -1.36 -0.07 4.45
CA TYR A 52 -1.86 -0.48 5.76
C TYR A 52 -0.97 0.11 6.85
N PHE A 53 -1.58 0.55 7.95
CA PHE A 53 -0.89 1.16 9.09
C PHE A 53 -1.38 0.56 10.40
N TYR A 54 -0.43 0.16 11.25
CA TYR A 54 -0.63 0.03 12.69
C TYR A 54 0.42 0.90 13.39
N TYR A 55 -0.04 1.78 14.27
CA TYR A 55 0.83 2.62 15.07
C TYR A 55 0.96 2.00 16.47
N PRO A 56 2.20 1.89 16.99
CA PRO A 56 2.44 1.28 18.30
C PRO A 56 1.77 2.12 19.40
N ARG A 57 1.21 1.43 20.41
CA ARG A 57 0.54 2.10 21.54
C ARG A 57 1.51 2.57 22.63
N ASN A 58 2.70 1.98 22.68
CA ASN A 58 3.79 2.31 23.60
C ASN A 58 5.15 1.97 22.95
N ALA A 59 6.24 2.19 23.67
CA ALA A 59 7.60 1.99 23.15
C ALA A 59 7.95 0.54 22.82
N ASP A 60 7.24 -0.43 23.42
CA ASP A 60 7.50 -1.87 23.26
C ASP A 60 6.54 -2.52 22.25
N ASP A 61 5.54 -1.79 21.75
CA ASP A 61 4.56 -2.31 20.81
C ASP A 61 5.11 -2.35 19.38
N VAL A 62 4.52 -3.20 18.56
CA VAL A 62 4.94 -3.37 17.16
C VAL A 62 4.50 -2.19 16.31
N SER A 63 5.34 -1.76 15.39
CA SER A 63 5.00 -0.78 14.36
C SER A 63 4.83 -1.49 13.02
N ILE A 64 3.63 -1.48 12.45
CA ILE A 64 3.33 -2.22 11.21
C ILE A 64 3.08 -1.26 10.06
N ARG A 65 3.68 -1.56 8.92
CA ARG A 65 3.33 -1.02 7.61
C ARG A 65 3.03 -2.15 6.66
N GLY A 66 2.10 -1.94 5.75
CA GLY A 66 1.78 -2.95 4.76
C GLY A 66 1.38 -2.34 3.42
N LEU A 67 1.43 -3.17 2.40
CA LEU A 67 1.06 -2.84 1.03
C LEU A 67 0.07 -3.90 0.56
N ARG A 68 -1.12 -3.47 0.14
CA ARG A 68 -2.10 -4.35 -0.49
C ARG A 68 -2.27 -3.96 -1.95
N THR A 69 -2.17 -4.93 -2.86
CA THR A 69 -2.54 -4.80 -4.27
C THR A 69 -3.80 -5.63 -4.54
N ALA A 70 -4.24 -5.69 -5.79
CA ALA A 70 -5.35 -6.57 -6.18
C ALA A 70 -5.08 -8.06 -5.93
N ILE A 71 -3.81 -8.48 -6.02
CA ILE A 71 -3.41 -9.90 -5.99
C ILE A 71 -2.49 -10.25 -4.82
N GLY A 72 -2.06 -9.26 -4.03
CA GLY A 72 -1.03 -9.47 -3.02
C GLY A 72 -1.23 -8.63 -1.78
N LYS A 73 -0.73 -9.15 -0.66
CA LYS A 73 -0.64 -8.42 0.61
C LYS A 73 0.72 -8.66 1.23
N PHE A 74 1.47 -7.58 1.40
CA PHE A 74 2.74 -7.58 2.11
C PHE A 74 2.57 -6.83 3.44
N VAL A 75 3.03 -7.42 4.52
CA VAL A 75 2.99 -6.85 5.87
C VAL A 75 4.41 -6.88 6.44
N ALA A 76 4.87 -5.73 6.90
CA ALA A 76 6.17 -5.54 7.51
C ALA A 76 5.97 -5.05 8.95
N SER A 77 6.37 -5.88 9.90
CA SER A 77 6.18 -5.69 11.34
C SER A 77 7.52 -5.44 11.99
N PHE A 78 7.74 -4.21 12.47
CA PHE A 78 8.98 -3.82 13.12
C PHE A 78 8.78 -3.73 14.64
N HIS A 79 9.60 -4.47 15.37
CA HIS A 79 9.70 -4.41 16.81
C HIS A 79 11.09 -3.87 17.19
N PRO A 80 11.21 -2.89 18.10
CA PRO A 80 12.51 -2.28 18.44
C PRO A 80 13.57 -3.31 18.89
N VAL A 81 13.15 -4.30 19.69
CA VAL A 81 14.03 -5.37 20.21
C VAL A 81 14.20 -6.54 19.25
N HIS A 82 13.16 -6.95 18.51
CA HIS A 82 13.17 -8.17 17.70
C HIS A 82 13.47 -7.93 16.21
N GLY A 83 13.58 -6.67 15.80
CA GLY A 83 13.83 -6.29 14.41
C GLY A 83 12.60 -6.42 13.53
N LEU A 84 12.83 -6.68 12.25
CA LEU A 84 11.82 -6.75 11.22
C LEU A 84 11.35 -8.20 10.99
N SER A 85 10.05 -8.40 10.96
CA SER A 85 9.41 -9.63 10.47
C SER A 85 8.44 -9.29 9.33
N THR A 86 8.21 -10.24 8.42
CA THR A 86 7.39 -10.02 7.23
C THR A 86 6.43 -11.15 6.95
N SER A 87 5.31 -10.81 6.33
CA SER A 87 4.38 -11.76 5.72
C SER A 87 3.98 -11.30 4.33
N LEU A 88 3.97 -12.21 3.37
CA LEU A 88 3.56 -12.01 1.99
C LEU A 88 2.51 -13.05 1.60
N TYR A 89 1.36 -12.59 1.12
CA TYR A 89 0.25 -13.45 0.73
C TYR A 89 -0.15 -13.23 -0.73
N ASP A 90 -0.45 -14.31 -1.44
CA ASP A 90 -1.08 -14.30 -2.77
C ASP A 90 -2.59 -14.35 -2.60
N LEU A 91 -3.25 -13.22 -2.80
CA LEU A 91 -4.69 -13.09 -2.63
C LEU A 91 -5.49 -13.63 -3.81
N ALA A 92 -4.86 -13.83 -4.97
CA ALA A 92 -5.53 -14.40 -6.13
C ALA A 92 -5.72 -15.92 -5.95
N ASN A 93 -4.70 -16.60 -5.44
CA ASN A 93 -4.71 -18.05 -5.27
C ASN A 93 -5.03 -18.50 -3.84
N ALA A 94 -4.78 -17.67 -2.82
CA ALA A 94 -5.02 -17.96 -1.41
C ALA A 94 -5.70 -16.77 -0.69
N PRO A 95 -6.98 -16.49 -0.99
CA PRO A 95 -7.68 -15.28 -0.52
C PRO A 95 -7.84 -15.19 1.01
N PHE A 96 -7.65 -16.30 1.73
CA PHE A 96 -7.76 -16.39 3.18
C PHE A 96 -6.42 -16.30 3.91
N GLU A 97 -5.33 -15.93 3.21
CA GLU A 97 -4.02 -15.64 3.82
C GLU A 97 -3.43 -16.81 4.65
N GLN A 98 -3.75 -18.05 4.27
CA GLN A 98 -3.38 -19.24 5.05
C GLN A 98 -1.92 -19.67 4.88
N SER A 99 -1.26 -19.23 3.81
CA SER A 99 0.12 -19.60 3.49
C SER A 99 0.96 -18.37 3.20
N ASN A 100 2.04 -18.21 3.98
CA ASN A 100 3.00 -17.14 3.80
C ASN A 100 4.02 -17.53 2.72
N ILE A 101 4.23 -16.66 1.74
CA ILE A 101 5.26 -16.82 0.72
C ILE A 101 6.63 -16.53 1.37
N THR A 102 7.55 -17.49 1.25
CA THR A 102 8.91 -17.40 1.81
C THR A 102 9.98 -17.10 0.76
N ASP A 103 9.59 -16.87 -0.50
CA ASP A 103 10.51 -16.53 -1.59
C ASP A 103 11.14 -15.15 -1.37
N ALA A 104 12.47 -15.12 -1.19
CA ALA A 104 13.22 -13.92 -0.84
C ALA A 104 13.12 -12.82 -1.91
N THR A 105 13.17 -13.20 -3.19
CA THR A 105 13.05 -12.26 -4.31
C THR A 105 11.69 -11.57 -4.33
N ARG A 106 10.60 -12.32 -4.13
CA ARG A 106 9.24 -11.77 -4.05
C ARG A 106 9.06 -10.89 -2.83
N ILE A 107 9.64 -11.28 -1.68
CA ILE A 107 9.62 -10.48 -0.46
C ILE A 107 10.36 -9.16 -0.69
N SER A 108 11.59 -9.18 -1.23
CA SER A 108 12.38 -7.99 -1.53
C SER A 108 11.67 -7.05 -2.51
N HIS A 109 11.04 -7.61 -3.56
CA HIS A 109 10.22 -6.83 -4.49
C HIS A 109 9.07 -6.08 -3.79
N HIS A 110 8.32 -6.76 -2.92
CA HIS A 110 7.23 -6.11 -2.18
C HIS A 110 7.73 -5.14 -1.11
N ALA A 111 8.87 -5.42 -0.48
CA ALA A 111 9.52 -4.51 0.44
C ALA A 111 9.92 -3.19 -0.26
N ALA A 112 10.47 -3.28 -1.47
CA ALA A 112 10.78 -2.12 -2.29
C ALA A 112 9.52 -1.34 -2.67
N GLY A 113 8.45 -2.04 -3.06
CA GLY A 113 7.14 -1.43 -3.33
C GLY A 113 6.56 -0.70 -2.11
N LEU A 114 6.64 -1.31 -0.93
CA LEU A 114 6.20 -0.68 0.32
C LEU A 114 7.01 0.58 0.61
N ARG A 115 8.34 0.53 0.47
CA ARG A 115 9.21 1.69 0.70
C ARG A 115 8.85 2.87 -0.20
N THR A 116 8.67 2.61 -1.51
CA THR A 116 8.25 3.64 -2.48
C THR A 116 6.90 4.23 -2.09
N ALA A 117 5.90 3.39 -1.78
CA ALA A 117 4.57 3.85 -1.40
C ALA A 117 4.57 4.70 -0.11
N LEU A 118 5.40 4.34 0.88
CA LEU A 118 5.58 5.15 2.10
C LEU A 118 6.21 6.52 1.79
N ALA A 119 7.21 6.55 0.90
CA ALA A 119 7.84 7.80 0.46
C ALA A 119 6.85 8.71 -0.28
N ASP A 120 6.06 8.16 -1.21
CA ASP A 120 5.01 8.88 -1.94
C ASP A 120 3.96 9.47 -1.00
N ALA A 121 3.57 8.71 0.03
CA ALA A 121 2.66 9.16 1.08
C ALA A 121 3.30 10.08 2.13
N LYS A 122 4.59 10.43 1.97
CA LYS A 122 5.39 11.23 2.92
C LYS A 122 5.35 10.67 4.36
N GLN A 123 5.26 9.35 4.49
CA GLN A 123 5.16 8.66 5.77
C GLN A 123 6.54 8.26 6.28
N ARG A 124 6.80 8.56 7.55
CA ARG A 124 7.99 8.07 8.26
C ARG A 124 7.65 6.78 9.00
N TRP A 125 8.61 5.87 9.07
CA TRP A 125 8.46 4.61 9.80
C TRP A 125 9.77 4.21 10.49
N ALA A 126 9.67 3.73 11.74
CA ALA A 126 10.84 3.31 12.51
C ALA A 126 11.56 2.10 11.89
N GLY A 127 10.82 1.24 11.19
CA GLY A 127 11.37 0.05 10.51
C GLY A 127 12.08 0.33 9.20
N GLU A 128 12.21 1.59 8.77
CA GLU A 128 12.74 1.96 7.45
C GLU A 128 14.14 1.40 7.18
N SER A 129 15.06 1.51 8.16
CA SER A 129 16.41 0.98 7.99
C SER A 129 16.42 -0.54 7.82
N ALA A 130 15.60 -1.26 8.60
CA ALA A 130 15.51 -2.72 8.50
C ALA A 130 14.85 -3.16 7.19
N LEU A 131 13.86 -2.39 6.70
CA LEU A 131 13.24 -2.60 5.39
C LEU A 131 14.25 -2.40 4.26
N ALA A 132 15.10 -1.37 4.35
CA ALA A 132 16.17 -1.13 3.39
C ALA A 132 17.19 -2.28 3.35
N THR A 133 17.55 -2.84 4.52
CA THR A 133 18.40 -4.03 4.58
C THR A 133 17.74 -5.24 3.90
N LEU A 134 16.44 -5.47 4.12
CA LEU A 134 15.69 -6.55 3.48
C LEU A 134 15.68 -6.43 1.94
N ILE A 135 15.59 -5.20 1.41
CA ILE A 135 15.62 -4.94 -0.03
C ILE A 135 17.00 -5.26 -0.64
N GLY A 136 18.07 -4.95 0.10
CA GLY A 136 19.46 -5.17 -0.34
C GLY A 136 20.00 -6.57 -0.08
N ALA A 137 19.24 -7.45 0.59
CA ALA A 137 19.63 -8.84 0.78
C ALA A 137 19.43 -9.61 -0.54
N PRO A 138 20.44 -10.37 -1.02
CA PRO A 138 20.34 -11.17 -2.24
C PRO A 138 19.35 -12.33 -2.10
#